data_AF-A0A961RES5-F1
#
_entry.id   AF-A0A961RES5-F1
#
_cell.length_a   1.000
_cell.length_b   1.000
_cell.length_c   1.000
_cell.angle_alpha   90.00
_cell.angle_beta   90.00
_cell.angle_gamma   90.00
#
_symmetry.space_group_name_H-M   'P 1'
#
loop_
_entity.id
_entity.type
_entity.pdbx_description
1 polymer ?
#
loop_
_entity_poly.entity_id
_entity_poly.type
_entity_poly.pdbx_seq_one_letter_code
_entity_poly.pdbx_strand_id
1 'polypeptide(L)'
;LFTGVHGNYLKQSIINAGMDPDNLPESDPSKMDFGSGGGSKAKAWRDIWGCGQGIGAVKSVSSTAELVDRLKREYEAAKAAVCG
;
A
#
# COMPACT_ATOMS: atom_id res chain seq x y z
N LEU A 1 10.14 -11.81 4.85
CA LEU A 1 8.66 -11.64 4.88
C LEU A 1 8.23 -11.08 6.23
N PHE A 2 7.46 -9.99 6.30
CA PHE A 2 7.14 -9.33 7.58
C PHE A 2 6.41 -10.23 8.60
N THR A 3 5.55 -11.13 8.13
CA THR A 3 4.74 -12.04 8.96
C THR A 3 4.94 -13.52 8.62
N GLY A 4 5.90 -13.84 7.74
CA GLY A 4 6.09 -15.19 7.20
C GLY A 4 5.06 -15.62 6.14
N VAL A 5 4.10 -14.76 5.79
CA VAL A 5 3.11 -15.00 4.72
C VAL A 5 3.25 -13.94 3.63
N HIS A 6 3.08 -14.32 2.36
CA HIS A 6 3.02 -13.35 1.26
C HIS A 6 1.77 -12.49 1.37
N GLY A 7 1.95 -11.18 1.34
CA GLY A 7 0.89 -10.19 1.35
C GLY A 7 1.28 -8.97 0.53
N ASN A 8 0.29 -8.14 0.21
CA ASN A 8 0.54 -6.85 -0.41
C ASN A 8 0.83 -5.83 0.70
N TYR A 9 1.92 -5.09 0.57
CA TYR A 9 2.35 -4.09 1.55
C TYR A 9 2.64 -2.76 0.86
N LEU A 10 2.43 -1.65 1.57
CA LEU A 10 2.75 -0.33 1.07
C LEU A 10 4.26 -0.08 1.15
N LYS A 11 4.92 0.09 0.00
CA LYS A 11 6.39 0.35 -0.11
C LYS A 11 6.85 1.46 0.83
N GLN A 12 6.08 2.56 0.94
CA GLN A 12 6.42 3.68 1.81
C GLN A 12 6.43 3.33 3.30
N SER A 13 5.52 2.44 3.76
CA SER A 13 5.50 2.02 5.17
C SER A 13 6.78 1.26 5.55
N ILE A 14 7.30 0.45 4.62
CA ILE A 14 8.54 -0.31 4.76
C ILE A 14 9.75 0.63 4.87
N ILE A 15 9.82 1.61 3.96
CA ILE A 15 10.88 2.63 3.96
C ILE A 15 10.84 3.44 5.27
N ASN A 16 9.65 3.88 5.69
CA ASN A 16 9.47 4.64 6.92
C ASN A 16 9.86 3.84 8.17
N ALA A 17 9.74 2.52 8.13
CA ALA A 17 10.21 1.61 9.16
C ALA A 17 11.74 1.38 9.13
N GLY A 18 12.47 2.02 8.21
CA GLY A 18 13.92 1.93 8.07
C GLY A 18 14.41 0.67 7.35
N MET A 19 13.54 0.02 6.57
CA MET A 19 13.86 -1.19 5.81
C MET A 19 13.93 -0.91 4.32
N ASP A 20 14.72 -1.72 3.61
CA ASP A 20 14.79 -1.71 2.16
C ASP A 20 13.70 -2.64 1.58
N PRO A 21 12.68 -2.10 0.89
CA PRO A 21 11.62 -2.90 0.26
C PRO A 21 12.11 -3.80 -0.88
N ASP A 22 13.24 -3.48 -1.51
CA ASP A 22 13.79 -4.23 -2.63
C ASP A 22 14.82 -5.29 -2.14
N ASN A 23 15.22 -5.22 -0.86
CA ASN A 23 16.12 -6.18 -0.20
C ASN A 23 15.57 -6.60 1.18
N LEU A 24 14.32 -7.06 1.20
CA LEU A 24 13.71 -7.55 2.42
C LEU A 24 14.29 -8.91 2.81
N PRO A 25 14.61 -9.14 4.09
CA PRO A 25 15.07 -10.44 4.54
C PRO A 25 14.00 -11.50 4.22
N GLU A 26 14.40 -12.56 3.53
CA GLU A 26 13.59 -13.77 3.39
C GLU A 26 13.39 -14.37 4.78
N SER A 27 12.14 -14.60 5.17
CA SER A 27 11.87 -15.20 6.48
C SER A 27 11.85 -16.70 6.28
N ASP A 28 12.77 -17.38 6.94
CA ASP A 28 12.69 -18.82 7.18
C ASP A 28 11.40 -19.10 7.98
N PRO A 29 10.42 -19.83 7.42
CA PRO A 29 9.15 -20.12 8.10
C PRO A 29 9.34 -20.85 9.45
N SER A 30 10.49 -21.51 9.66
CA SER A 30 10.83 -22.18 10.92
C SER A 30 11.30 -21.23 12.03
N LYS A 31 11.59 -19.95 11.70
CA LYS A 31 12.00 -18.89 12.63
C LYS A 31 10.90 -17.86 12.89
N MET A 32 9.64 -18.29 12.78
CA MET A 32 8.47 -17.44 12.99
C MET A 32 8.38 -17.05 14.47
N ASP A 33 8.78 -15.82 14.81
CA ASP A 33 8.68 -15.26 16.15
C ASP A 33 7.62 -14.16 16.20
N PHE A 34 6.49 -14.44 16.85
CA PHE A 34 5.46 -13.45 17.20
C PHE A 34 5.75 -12.76 18.55
N GLY A 35 6.86 -13.12 19.20
CA GLY A 35 7.32 -12.61 20.47
C GLY A 35 7.87 -11.19 20.37
N SER A 36 7.43 -10.34 21.29
CA SER A 36 7.82 -8.93 21.41
C SER A 36 9.23 -8.72 21.99
N GLY A 37 10.22 -9.52 21.60
CA GLY A 37 11.56 -9.53 22.20
C GLY A 37 12.69 -9.62 21.19
N GLY A 38 13.30 -8.47 20.86
CA GLY A 38 14.59 -8.45 20.15
C GLY A 38 14.80 -7.26 19.22
N GLY A 39 15.20 -6.11 19.78
CA GLY A 39 16.09 -5.11 19.15
C GLY A 39 15.70 -4.40 17.84
N SER A 40 14.69 -4.84 17.09
CA SER A 40 14.23 -4.17 15.87
C SER A 40 13.35 -2.98 16.24
N LYS A 41 13.82 -1.76 15.93
CA LYS A 41 13.07 -0.49 16.16
C LYS A 41 11.71 -0.44 15.45
N ALA A 42 11.47 -1.29 14.45
CA ALA A 42 10.18 -1.43 13.79
C ALA A 42 9.41 -2.64 14.35
N LYS A 43 8.21 -2.39 14.90
CA LYS A 43 7.25 -3.45 15.22
C LYS A 43 6.43 -3.71 13.95
N ALA A 44 6.62 -4.86 13.31
CA ALA A 44 6.01 -5.18 12.01
C ALA A 44 4.49 -4.97 11.96
N TRP A 45 3.78 -5.27 13.05
CA TRP A 45 2.32 -5.10 13.14
C TRP A 45 1.85 -3.64 13.25
N ARG A 46 2.73 -2.71 13.64
CA ARG A 46 2.42 -1.28 13.80
C ARG A 46 2.94 -0.46 12.61
N ASP A 47 4.15 -0.76 12.17
CA ASP A 47 4.92 0.12 11.27
C ASP A 47 4.84 -0.32 9.80
N ILE A 48 4.37 -1.54 9.52
CA ILE A 48 4.22 -2.07 8.15
C ILE A 48 2.76 -2.20 7.81
N TRP A 49 2.34 -1.49 6.77
CA TRP A 49 0.93 -1.38 6.41
C TRP A 49 0.63 -2.31 5.23
N GLY A 50 -0.29 -3.24 5.45
CA GLY A 50 -0.85 -4.06 4.38
C GLY A 50 -1.73 -3.23 3.45
N CYS A 51 -1.86 -3.67 2.20
CA CYS A 51 -2.81 -3.11 1.25
C CYS A 51 -3.67 -4.23 0.63
N GLY A 52 -4.91 -3.88 0.26
CA GLY A 52 -5.79 -4.82 -0.44
C GLY A 52 -5.39 -5.00 -1.90
N GLN A 53 -5.97 -6.00 -2.56
CA GLN A 53 -5.74 -6.27 -4.00
C GLN A 53 -6.10 -5.08 -4.90
N GLY A 54 -7.01 -4.20 -4.46
CA GLY A 54 -7.44 -3.01 -5.20
C GLY A 54 -6.48 -1.82 -5.17
N ILE A 55 -5.35 -1.90 -4.43
CA ILE A 55 -4.42 -0.77 -4.30
C ILE A 55 -3.89 -0.27 -5.65
N GLY A 56 -3.77 -1.16 -6.64
CA GLY A 56 -3.29 -0.83 -7.98
C GLY A 56 -4.16 0.18 -8.75
N ALA A 57 -5.41 0.38 -8.34
CA ALA A 57 -6.30 1.39 -8.93
C ALA A 57 -5.96 2.82 -8.48
N VAL A 58 -5.27 2.98 -7.34
CA VAL A 58 -4.86 4.29 -6.83
C VAL A 58 -3.59 4.73 -7.57
N LYS A 59 -3.70 5.77 -8.40
CA LYS A 59 -2.59 6.28 -9.22
C LYS A 59 -2.00 7.60 -8.73
N SER A 60 -2.74 8.33 -7.90
CA SER A 60 -2.33 9.66 -7.44
C SER A 60 -3.04 10.00 -6.13
N VAL A 61 -2.43 10.89 -5.36
CA VAL A 61 -3.09 11.63 -4.29
C VAL A 61 -3.51 12.98 -4.89
N SER A 62 -4.78 13.34 -4.78
CA SER A 62 -5.31 14.61 -5.28
C SER A 62 -6.20 15.26 -4.23
N SER A 63 -6.42 16.57 -4.35
CA SER A 63 -7.41 17.26 -3.54
C SER A 63 -8.84 16.79 -3.90
N THR A 64 -9.78 17.01 -2.98
CA THR A 64 -11.20 16.77 -3.25
C THR A 64 -11.69 17.60 -4.44
N ALA A 65 -11.25 18.86 -4.55
CA ALA A 65 -11.65 19.76 -5.63
C ALA A 65 -11.23 19.21 -7.01
N GLU A 66 -9.96 18.83 -7.16
CA GLU A 66 -9.45 18.24 -8.41
C GLU A 66 -10.17 16.94 -8.78
N LEU A 67 -10.50 16.11 -7.79
CA LEU A 67 -11.22 14.86 -8.02
C LEU A 67 -12.64 15.13 -8.53
N VAL A 68 -13.37 16.05 -7.90
CA VAL A 68 -14.72 16.46 -8.32
C VAL A 68 -14.69 17.03 -9.74
N ASP A 69 -13.74 17.92 -10.02
CA ASP A 69 -13.59 18.52 -11.33
C ASP A 69 -13.29 17.48 -12.42
N ARG A 70 -12.46 16.49 -12.10
CA ARG A 70 -12.18 15.36 -13.00
C ARG A 70 -13.44 14.57 -13.28
N LEU A 71 -14.16 14.15 -12.24
CA LEU A 71 -15.38 13.36 -12.39
C LEU A 71 -16.44 14.09 -13.22
N LYS A 72 -16.60 15.41 -13.00
CA LYS A 72 -17.52 16.23 -13.80
C LYS A 72 -17.14 16.23 -15.28
N ARG A 73 -15.85 16.44 -15.60
CA ARG A 73 -15.37 16.42 -17.00
C ARG A 73 -15.58 15.07 -17.66
N GLU A 74 -15.23 13.98 -16.97
CA GLU A 74 -15.36 12.61 -17.48
C GLU A 74 -16.84 12.25 -17.72
N TYR A 75 -17.73 12.66 -16.82
CA TYR A 75 -19.18 12.47 -16.98
C TYR A 75 -19.74 13.20 -18.20
N GLU A 76 -19.43 14.49 -18.37
CA GLU A 76 -19.93 15.26 -19.52
C GLU A 76 -19.40 14.70 -20.84
N ALA A 77 -18.13 14.25 -20.87
CA ALA A 77 -17.56 13.59 -22.04
C ALA A 77 -18.27 12.27 -22.36
N ALA A 78 -18.55 11.43 -21.35
CA ALA A 78 -19.27 10.18 -21.54
C ALA A 78 -20.71 10.42 -22.00
N LYS A 79 -21.40 11.40 -21.41
CA LYS A 79 -22.75 11.80 -21.82
C LYS A 79 -22.79 12.26 -23.27
N ALA A 80 -21.83 13.09 -23.70
CA ALA A 80 -21.73 13.54 -25.08
C ALA A 80 -21.48 12.36 -26.04
N ALA A 81 -20.66 11.38 -25.65
CA ALA A 81 -20.36 10.22 -26.48
C ALA A 81 -21.53 9.21 -26.61
N VAL A 82 -22.40 9.12 -25.61
CA VAL A 82 -23.53 8.17 -25.58
C VAL A 82 -24.82 8.79 -26.09
N CYS A 83 -25.04 10.08 -25.85
CA CYS A 83 -26.31 10.76 -26.14
C CYS A 83 -26.22 11.81 -27.26
N GLY A 84 -25.03 12.15 -27.74
CA GLY A 84 -24.81 13.02 -28.90
C GLY A 84 -24.75 12.23 -30.19
#